data_AF-A0A369AFJ3-F1
#
_entry.id   AF-A0A369AFJ3-F1
#
_cell.length_a   1.000
_cell.length_b   1.000
_cell.length_c   1.000
_cell.angle_alpha   90.00
_cell.angle_beta   90.00
_cell.angle_gamma   90.00
#
_symmetry.space_group_name_H-M   'P 1'
#
loop_
_entity.id
_entity.type
_entity.pdbx_description
1 polymer ?
#
loop_
_entity_poly.entity_id
_entity_poly.type
_entity_poly.pdbx_seq_one_letter_code
_entity_poly.pdbx_strand_id
1 'polypeptide(L)'
;MKYNDSLCCLEESTWKNLNNEEKEQALQAIENEMASRQNRAPCLVMRYDMGGQDNGFFLRGKYTNDDRIIHINSNQYGDDPDKMLEAVIHEGRHAYQYDAVEGRVNHDNKEEVKLWEDNLKGKYIGPKQNPEQYRNQPVEKDAFAFGREQAKKVKEEMRQNMENMRDEADSISQSQINSYFDERFAYFNQKLNSMSKQESSGNIESQCTGREASSLQSSQTGFCNGENAAEEDQSQGIGR
;
A
#
# COMPACT_ATOMS: atom_id res chain seq x y z
N MET A 1 -7.70 7.46 9.78
CA MET A 1 -6.69 7.02 8.79
C MET A 1 -6.59 8.06 7.67
N LYS A 2 -5.42 8.33 7.09
CA LYS A 2 -5.29 9.13 5.87
C LYS A 2 -5.37 8.25 4.63
N TYR A 3 -5.54 8.85 3.45
CA TYR A 3 -5.61 8.11 2.19
C TYR A 3 -4.36 7.24 1.93
N ASN A 4 -3.15 7.80 1.97
CA ASN A 4 -1.92 7.03 1.73
C ASN A 4 -1.73 5.87 2.73
N ASP A 5 -2.10 6.05 4.00
CA ASP A 5 -2.07 4.99 5.01
C ASP A 5 -3.04 3.84 4.62
N SER A 6 -4.23 4.21 4.12
CA SER A 6 -5.27 3.24 3.70
C SER A 6 -4.93 2.47 2.44
N LEU A 7 -4.01 2.95 1.60
CA LEU A 7 -3.52 2.21 0.45
C LEU A 7 -2.80 0.93 0.89
N CYS A 8 -1.96 1.01 1.92
CA CYS A 8 -1.25 -0.16 2.47
C CYS A 8 -2.23 -1.23 3.01
N CYS A 9 -3.40 -0.81 3.51
CA CYS A 9 -4.45 -1.72 3.96
C CYS A 9 -5.06 -2.60 2.85
N LEU A 10 -4.92 -2.21 1.56
CA LEU A 10 -5.48 -2.93 0.41
C LEU A 10 -4.58 -4.05 -0.12
N GLU A 11 -3.40 -4.27 0.47
CA GLU A 11 -2.57 -5.43 0.20
C GLU A 11 -3.21 -6.68 0.87
N GLU A 12 -3.22 -7.83 0.17
CA GLU A 12 -3.97 -9.01 0.61
C GLU A 12 -3.55 -9.55 1.99
N SER A 13 -2.25 -9.63 2.26
CA SER A 13 -1.75 -10.13 3.55
C SER A 13 -2.07 -9.17 4.69
N THR A 14 -2.03 -7.86 4.42
CA THR A 14 -2.41 -6.81 5.36
C THR A 14 -3.90 -6.89 5.64
N TRP A 15 -4.75 -6.86 4.59
CA TRP A 15 -6.21 -6.92 4.69
C TRP A 15 -6.71 -8.15 5.48
N LYS A 16 -6.09 -9.32 5.30
CA LYS A 16 -6.43 -10.54 6.04
C LYS A 16 -6.18 -10.42 7.55
N ASN A 17 -5.23 -9.59 7.97
CA ASN A 17 -4.90 -9.34 9.37
C ASN A 17 -5.69 -8.17 10.00
N LEU A 18 -6.29 -7.29 9.19
CA LEU A 18 -7.11 -6.19 9.69
C LEU A 18 -8.44 -6.68 10.31
N ASN A 19 -8.78 -6.11 11.46
CA ASN A 19 -10.11 -6.27 12.04
C ASN A 19 -11.17 -5.44 11.27
N ASN A 20 -12.45 -5.67 11.58
CA ASN A 20 -13.55 -5.04 10.83
C ASN A 20 -13.60 -3.51 10.95
N GLU A 21 -13.17 -2.94 12.08
CA GLU A 21 -13.09 -1.48 12.26
C GLU A 21 -11.95 -0.89 11.43
N GLU A 22 -10.78 -1.54 11.40
CA GLU A 22 -9.65 -1.11 10.57
C GLU A 22 -9.99 -1.16 9.07
N LYS A 23 -10.71 -2.19 8.63
CA LYS A 23 -11.25 -2.30 7.26
C LYS A 23 -12.24 -1.18 6.94
N GLU A 24 -13.16 -0.89 7.85
CA GLU A 24 -14.13 0.21 7.72
C GLU A 24 -13.43 1.58 7.66
N GLN A 25 -12.42 1.81 8.50
CA GLN A 25 -11.59 3.03 8.48
C GLN A 25 -10.77 3.19 7.18
N ALA A 26 -10.25 2.09 6.62
CA ALA A 26 -9.54 2.12 5.33
C ALA A 26 -10.50 2.46 4.17
N LEU A 27 -11.66 1.80 4.10
CA LEU A 27 -12.67 2.09 3.08
C LEU A 27 -13.22 3.52 3.21
N GLN A 28 -13.40 4.04 4.43
CA GLN A 28 -13.78 5.44 4.67
C GLN A 28 -12.73 6.43 4.18
N ALA A 29 -11.43 6.14 4.37
CA ALA A 29 -10.36 7.01 3.89
C ALA A 29 -10.30 7.06 2.34
N ILE A 30 -10.59 5.95 1.67
CA ILE A 30 -10.71 5.87 0.21
C ILE A 30 -11.93 6.64 -0.28
N GLU A 31 -13.11 6.47 0.34
CA GLU A 31 -14.32 7.23 0.02
C GLU A 31 -14.12 8.74 0.21
N ASN A 32 -13.44 9.16 1.27
CA ASN A 32 -13.11 10.57 1.50
C ASN A 32 -12.29 11.17 0.34
N GLU A 33 -11.29 10.44 -0.14
CA GLU A 33 -10.46 10.86 -1.27
C GLU A 33 -11.25 10.86 -2.59
N MET A 34 -12.04 9.82 -2.86
CA MET A 34 -12.87 9.75 -4.08
C MET A 34 -13.93 10.86 -4.12
N ALA A 35 -14.58 11.15 -2.99
CA ALA A 35 -15.52 12.24 -2.86
C ALA A 35 -14.87 13.62 -3.12
N SER A 36 -13.68 13.84 -2.54
CA SER A 36 -12.85 15.03 -2.77
C SER A 36 -12.53 15.22 -4.25
N ARG A 37 -12.01 14.18 -4.93
CA ARG A 37 -11.72 14.18 -6.38
C ARG A 37 -12.96 14.46 -7.24
N GLN A 38 -14.14 14.07 -6.75
CA GLN A 38 -15.43 14.30 -7.42
C GLN A 38 -16.10 15.63 -7.03
N ASN A 39 -15.47 16.47 -6.19
CA ASN A 39 -16.02 17.72 -5.63
C ASN A 39 -17.38 17.54 -4.91
N ARG A 40 -17.61 16.38 -4.28
CA ARG A 40 -18.82 16.09 -3.49
C ARG A 40 -18.50 15.91 -2.01
N ALA A 41 -19.52 16.02 -1.17
CA ALA A 41 -19.40 15.62 0.24
C ALA A 41 -19.20 14.09 0.34
N PRO A 42 -18.27 13.62 1.20
CA PRO A 42 -18.07 12.19 1.41
C PRO A 42 -19.31 11.55 2.06
N CYS A 43 -19.48 10.26 1.78
CA CYS A 43 -20.46 9.42 2.44
C CYS A 43 -19.84 8.76 3.67
N LEU A 44 -20.69 8.46 4.66
CA LEU A 44 -20.28 7.59 5.77
C LEU A 44 -20.23 6.16 5.27
N VAL A 45 -19.08 5.50 5.38
CA VAL A 45 -18.91 4.07 5.10
C VAL A 45 -19.18 3.31 6.40
N MET A 46 -20.11 2.37 6.36
CA MET A 46 -20.39 1.50 7.51
C MET A 46 -20.64 0.05 7.09
N ARG A 47 -20.21 -0.91 7.91
CA ARG A 47 -20.62 -2.30 7.75
C ARG A 47 -22.12 -2.47 8.04
N TYR A 48 -22.78 -3.34 7.29
CA TYR A 48 -24.18 -3.69 7.49
C TYR A 48 -24.44 -5.13 7.06
N ASP A 49 -25.27 -5.87 7.80
CA ASP A 49 -25.67 -7.23 7.41
C ASP A 49 -26.75 -7.15 6.31
N MET A 50 -26.34 -7.39 5.06
CA MET A 50 -27.25 -7.45 3.90
C MET A 50 -27.76 -8.87 3.62
N GLY A 51 -27.46 -9.83 4.50
CA GLY A 51 -27.67 -11.25 4.26
C GLY A 51 -26.62 -11.89 3.35
N GLY A 52 -26.87 -13.17 3.03
CA GLY A 52 -26.04 -14.00 2.14
C GLY A 52 -26.49 -13.94 0.67
N GLN A 53 -26.23 -15.01 -0.07
CA GLN A 53 -26.63 -15.11 -1.48
C GLN A 53 -28.15 -15.18 -1.62
N ASP A 54 -28.70 -14.45 -2.58
CA ASP A 54 -30.12 -14.50 -2.92
C ASP A 54 -30.24 -14.73 -4.43
N ASN A 55 -30.80 -15.89 -4.83
CA ASN A 55 -30.99 -16.28 -6.23
C ASN A 55 -29.72 -16.14 -7.11
N GLY A 56 -28.56 -16.52 -6.57
CA GLY A 56 -27.27 -16.41 -7.26
C GLY A 56 -26.64 -15.01 -7.22
N PHE A 57 -27.39 -13.98 -6.85
CA PHE A 57 -26.91 -12.61 -6.73
C PHE A 57 -26.42 -12.30 -5.30
N PHE A 58 -25.42 -11.43 -5.19
CA PHE A 58 -24.83 -10.97 -3.94
C PHE A 58 -24.65 -9.44 -3.99
N LEU A 59 -25.19 -8.74 -3.00
CA LEU A 59 -24.88 -7.33 -2.77
C LEU A 59 -23.60 -7.23 -1.93
N ARG A 60 -22.62 -6.45 -2.43
CA ARG A 60 -21.39 -6.12 -1.71
C ARG A 60 -21.49 -4.77 -1.01
N GLY A 61 -22.19 -3.83 -1.63
CA GLY A 61 -22.51 -2.54 -1.07
C GLY A 61 -23.97 -2.17 -1.32
N LYS A 62 -24.36 -1.02 -0.76
CA LYS A 62 -25.56 -0.26 -1.09
C LYS A 62 -25.43 1.17 -0.59
N TYR A 63 -25.59 2.14 -1.48
CA TYR A 63 -25.80 3.54 -1.14
C TYR A 63 -27.25 3.83 -0.66
N THR A 64 -27.40 4.68 0.34
CA THR A 64 -28.68 5.29 0.76
C THR A 64 -28.58 6.81 0.69
N ASN A 65 -29.45 7.44 -0.10
CA ASN A 65 -29.35 8.88 -0.38
C ASN A 65 -29.74 9.74 0.82
N ASP A 66 -30.80 9.37 1.55
CA ASP A 66 -31.39 10.17 2.62
C ASP A 66 -30.38 10.47 3.75
N ASP A 67 -29.59 9.48 4.14
CA ASP A 67 -28.57 9.58 5.18
C ASP A 67 -27.13 9.77 4.63
N ARG A 68 -26.96 9.70 3.29
CA ARG A 68 -25.66 9.62 2.58
C ARG A 68 -24.72 8.54 3.11
N ILE A 69 -25.24 7.33 3.31
CA ILE A 69 -24.47 6.20 3.84
C ILE A 69 -24.12 5.22 2.71
N ILE A 70 -22.86 4.79 2.68
CA ILE A 70 -22.41 3.61 1.94
C ILE A 70 -22.39 2.44 2.92
N HIS A 71 -23.39 1.57 2.81
CA HIS A 71 -23.37 0.31 3.53
C HIS A 71 -22.48 -0.68 2.77
N ILE A 72 -21.59 -1.39 3.46
CA ILE A 72 -20.78 -2.50 2.91
C ILE A 72 -21.20 -3.80 3.62
N ASN A 73 -21.42 -4.88 2.86
CA ASN A 73 -21.97 -6.13 3.40
C ASN A 73 -20.99 -6.80 4.36
N SER A 74 -21.34 -6.87 5.66
CA SER A 74 -20.51 -7.49 6.71
C SER A 74 -20.20 -8.96 6.44
N ASN A 75 -21.07 -9.68 5.72
CA ASN A 75 -20.85 -11.08 5.34
C ASN A 75 -19.85 -11.26 4.18
N GLN A 76 -19.27 -10.15 3.69
CA GLN A 76 -18.25 -10.11 2.63
C GLN A 76 -16.99 -9.32 3.06
N TYR A 77 -16.92 -8.83 4.31
CA TYR A 77 -15.68 -8.34 4.94
C TYR A 77 -14.74 -9.54 5.22
N GLY A 78 -14.13 -10.10 4.18
CA GLY A 78 -13.31 -11.30 4.28
C GLY A 78 -12.11 -11.24 3.35
N ASP A 79 -12.29 -11.78 2.15
CA ASP A 79 -11.17 -12.44 1.46
C ASP A 79 -10.49 -11.60 0.37
N ASP A 80 -11.15 -10.53 -0.10
CA ASP A 80 -10.78 -9.83 -1.33
C ASP A 80 -10.88 -8.29 -1.16
N PRO A 81 -9.76 -7.60 -0.90
CA PRO A 81 -9.74 -6.14 -0.78
C PRO A 81 -10.14 -5.43 -2.08
N ASP A 82 -9.87 -6.03 -3.25
CA ASP A 82 -10.15 -5.42 -4.56
C ASP A 82 -11.65 -5.37 -4.83
N LYS A 83 -12.39 -6.42 -4.45
CA LYS A 83 -13.87 -6.43 -4.49
C LYS A 83 -14.50 -5.43 -3.52
N MET A 84 -13.86 -5.13 -2.39
CA MET A 84 -14.35 -4.13 -1.43
C MET A 84 -14.03 -2.71 -1.88
N LEU A 85 -12.85 -2.50 -2.47
CA LEU A 85 -12.44 -1.27 -3.15
C LEU A 85 -13.39 -0.94 -4.31
N GLU A 86 -13.65 -1.89 -5.22
CA GLU A 86 -14.62 -1.68 -6.30
C GLU A 86 -16.01 -1.36 -5.77
N ALA A 87 -16.45 -2.01 -4.68
CA ALA A 87 -17.76 -1.77 -4.08
C ALA A 87 -17.87 -0.35 -3.49
N VAL A 88 -16.94 0.09 -2.64
CA VAL A 88 -17.04 1.43 -2.01
C VAL A 88 -17.00 2.55 -3.06
N ILE A 89 -16.18 2.40 -4.11
CA ILE A 89 -16.11 3.37 -5.22
C ILE A 89 -17.41 3.36 -6.05
N HIS A 90 -18.00 2.20 -6.30
CA HIS A 90 -19.27 2.05 -7.02
C HIS A 90 -20.42 2.72 -6.27
N GLU A 91 -20.59 2.45 -4.97
CA GLU A 91 -21.62 3.10 -4.15
C GLU A 91 -21.37 4.62 -4.02
N GLY A 92 -20.11 5.05 -3.88
CA GLY A 92 -19.74 6.47 -3.92
C GLY A 92 -20.03 7.16 -5.25
N ARG A 93 -20.02 6.40 -6.37
CA ARG A 93 -20.45 6.93 -7.67
C ARG A 93 -21.97 7.13 -7.74
N HIS A 94 -22.78 6.31 -7.07
CA HIS A 94 -24.20 6.60 -6.92
C HIS A 94 -24.45 7.90 -6.14
N ALA A 95 -23.69 8.16 -5.07
CA ALA A 95 -23.76 9.45 -4.36
C ALA A 95 -23.45 10.64 -5.29
N TYR A 96 -22.42 10.53 -6.13
CA TYR A 96 -22.12 11.54 -7.16
C TYR A 96 -23.26 11.73 -8.18
N GLN A 97 -23.88 10.65 -8.65
CA GLN A 97 -24.99 10.72 -9.60
C GLN A 97 -26.20 11.45 -9.01
N TYR A 98 -26.56 11.17 -7.75
CA TYR A 98 -27.58 11.92 -7.02
C TYR A 98 -27.20 13.40 -6.87
N ASP A 99 -25.96 13.69 -6.44
CA ASP A 99 -25.47 15.06 -6.34
C ASP A 99 -25.48 15.81 -7.68
N ALA A 100 -25.24 15.13 -8.80
CA ALA A 100 -25.28 15.73 -10.14
C ALA A 100 -26.71 16.00 -10.61
N VAL A 101 -27.64 15.07 -10.38
CA VAL A 101 -29.07 15.21 -10.70
C VAL A 101 -29.73 16.31 -9.85
N GLU A 102 -29.33 16.45 -8.59
CA GLU A 102 -29.82 17.49 -7.68
C GLU A 102 -29.05 18.82 -7.79
N GLY A 103 -28.10 18.93 -8.75
CA GLY A 103 -27.36 20.16 -9.03
C GLY A 103 -26.33 20.59 -7.97
N ARG A 104 -25.99 19.71 -7.03
CA ARG A 104 -24.97 19.92 -6.00
C ARG A 104 -23.54 19.80 -6.54
N VAL A 105 -23.32 19.00 -7.59
CA VAL A 105 -22.07 18.98 -8.35
C VAL A 105 -22.30 19.25 -9.84
N ASN A 106 -21.37 19.94 -10.47
CA ASN A 106 -21.40 20.12 -11.92
C ASN A 106 -20.80 18.89 -12.62
N HIS A 107 -21.65 18.10 -13.26
CA HIS A 107 -21.23 17.11 -14.25
C HIS A 107 -21.32 17.71 -15.67
N ASP A 108 -20.30 17.50 -16.51
CA ASP A 108 -20.19 18.19 -17.80
C ASP A 108 -21.22 17.70 -18.83
N ASN A 109 -21.48 16.39 -18.88
CA ASN A 109 -22.43 15.80 -19.82
C ASN A 109 -23.88 15.91 -19.30
N LYS A 110 -24.58 16.98 -19.67
CA LYS A 110 -25.97 17.21 -19.23
C LYS A 110 -26.97 16.16 -19.75
N GLU A 111 -26.68 15.50 -20.86
CA GLU A 111 -27.51 14.42 -21.39
C GLU A 111 -27.40 13.16 -20.52
N GLU A 112 -26.20 12.88 -20.01
CA GLU A 112 -25.96 11.77 -19.09
C GLU A 112 -26.58 12.01 -17.70
N VAL A 113 -26.49 13.23 -17.17
CA VAL A 113 -27.25 13.61 -15.94
C VAL A 113 -28.75 13.38 -16.13
N LYS A 114 -29.30 13.72 -17.31
CA LYS A 114 -30.72 13.47 -17.60
C LYS A 114 -31.05 11.98 -17.68
N LEU A 115 -30.16 11.15 -18.24
CA LEU A 115 -30.33 9.69 -18.24
C LEU A 115 -30.31 9.11 -16.81
N TRP A 116 -29.45 9.62 -15.93
CA TRP A 116 -29.44 9.25 -14.51
C TRP A 116 -30.73 9.72 -13.82
N GLU A 117 -31.16 10.97 -14.03
CA GLU A 117 -32.40 11.53 -13.50
C GLU A 117 -33.62 10.68 -13.90
N ASP A 118 -33.77 10.40 -15.20
CA ASP A 118 -34.84 9.58 -15.75
C ASP A 118 -34.85 8.14 -15.18
N ASN A 119 -33.67 7.62 -14.84
CA ASN A 119 -33.51 6.29 -14.27
C ASN A 119 -33.87 6.26 -12.77
N LEU A 120 -33.36 7.22 -12.00
CA LEU A 120 -33.56 7.32 -10.55
C LEU A 120 -35.00 7.70 -10.18
N LYS A 121 -35.66 8.57 -10.96
CA LYS A 121 -37.04 9.04 -10.72
C LYS A 121 -38.14 8.03 -11.10
N GLY A 122 -37.96 6.76 -10.72
CA GLY A 122 -39.00 5.73 -10.78
C GLY A 122 -38.89 4.71 -11.92
N LYS A 123 -37.79 4.70 -12.69
CA LYS A 123 -37.48 3.62 -13.65
C LYS A 123 -36.45 2.63 -13.12
N TYR A 124 -36.01 2.78 -11.87
CA TYR A 124 -34.95 1.98 -11.27
C TYR A 124 -35.43 0.56 -10.95
N ILE A 125 -34.82 -0.42 -11.61
CA ILE A 125 -35.04 -1.85 -11.40
C ILE A 125 -34.06 -2.34 -10.32
N GLY A 126 -34.57 -2.97 -9.27
CA GLY A 126 -33.74 -3.52 -8.20
C GLY A 126 -33.02 -4.81 -8.62
N PRO A 127 -31.81 -5.10 -8.09
CA PRO A 127 -31.04 -6.29 -8.45
C PRO A 127 -31.77 -7.61 -8.23
N LYS A 128 -32.63 -7.68 -7.20
CA LYS A 128 -33.47 -8.86 -6.91
C LYS A 128 -34.63 -9.07 -7.89
N GLN A 129 -35.03 -8.03 -8.65
CA GLN A 129 -36.14 -8.11 -9.61
C GLN A 129 -35.66 -8.70 -10.94
N ASN A 130 -34.52 -8.21 -11.45
CA ASN A 130 -33.88 -8.74 -12.65
C ASN A 130 -32.38 -8.36 -12.64
N PRO A 131 -31.46 -9.28 -12.27
CA PRO A 131 -30.02 -8.98 -12.17
C PRO A 131 -29.37 -8.50 -13.47
N GLU A 132 -29.86 -8.95 -14.63
CA GLU A 132 -29.32 -8.59 -15.94
C GLU A 132 -29.78 -7.20 -16.37
N GLN A 133 -31.09 -6.91 -16.23
CA GLN A 133 -31.61 -5.57 -16.51
C GLN A 133 -31.06 -4.54 -15.53
N TYR A 134 -30.92 -4.89 -14.25
CA TYR A 134 -30.29 -4.08 -13.22
C TYR A 134 -28.93 -3.54 -13.69
N ARG A 135 -27.98 -4.42 -14.01
CA ARG A 135 -26.63 -4.05 -14.51
C ARG A 135 -26.64 -3.28 -15.83
N ASN A 136 -27.74 -3.31 -16.57
CA ASN A 136 -27.88 -2.66 -17.87
C ASN A 136 -28.44 -1.24 -17.81
N GLN A 137 -28.86 -0.78 -16.63
CA GLN A 137 -29.37 0.57 -16.40
C GLN A 137 -28.28 1.66 -16.58
N PRO A 138 -28.62 2.88 -17.01
CA PRO A 138 -27.67 3.99 -17.14
C PRO A 138 -26.82 4.26 -15.90
N VAL A 139 -27.44 4.36 -14.71
CA VAL A 139 -26.72 4.64 -13.45
C VAL A 139 -25.75 3.51 -13.07
N GLU A 140 -26.17 2.27 -13.29
CA GLU A 140 -25.40 1.06 -13.00
C GLU A 140 -24.22 0.91 -13.96
N LYS A 141 -24.43 1.14 -15.26
CA LYS A 141 -23.37 1.07 -16.27
C LYS A 141 -22.25 2.07 -15.99
N ASP A 142 -22.59 3.31 -15.67
CA ASP A 142 -21.62 4.33 -15.26
C ASP A 142 -20.94 3.95 -13.94
N ALA A 143 -21.69 3.60 -12.89
CA ALA A 143 -21.14 3.24 -11.59
C ALA A 143 -20.19 2.03 -11.66
N PHE A 144 -20.51 1.01 -12.47
CA PHE A 144 -19.62 -0.13 -12.72
C PHE A 144 -18.40 0.21 -13.59
N ALA A 145 -18.53 1.11 -14.57
CA ALA A 145 -17.40 1.55 -15.39
C ALA A 145 -16.42 2.38 -14.55
N PHE A 146 -16.94 3.39 -13.86
CA PHE A 146 -16.19 4.26 -12.96
C PHE A 146 -15.52 3.47 -11.83
N GLY A 147 -16.26 2.57 -11.17
CA GLY A 147 -15.75 1.71 -10.10
C GLY A 147 -14.50 0.93 -10.51
N ARG A 148 -14.57 0.20 -11.63
CA ARG A 148 -13.44 -0.56 -12.18
C ARG A 148 -12.27 0.31 -12.63
N GLU A 149 -12.53 1.50 -13.15
CA GLU A 149 -11.47 2.40 -13.62
C GLU A 149 -10.71 3.02 -12.45
N GLN A 150 -11.41 3.56 -11.46
CA GLN A 150 -10.77 4.16 -10.30
C GLN A 150 -10.13 3.10 -9.39
N ALA A 151 -10.73 1.91 -9.22
CA ALA A 151 -10.08 0.83 -8.46
C ALA A 151 -8.70 0.48 -9.04
N LYS A 152 -8.55 0.42 -10.37
CA LYS A 152 -7.24 0.25 -11.03
C LYS A 152 -6.27 1.40 -10.74
N LYS A 153 -6.75 2.65 -10.74
CA LYS A 153 -5.94 3.83 -10.41
C LYS A 153 -5.47 3.78 -8.95
N VAL A 154 -6.36 3.48 -8.01
CA VAL A 154 -6.04 3.31 -6.59
C VAL A 154 -5.04 2.16 -6.36
N LYS A 155 -5.13 1.05 -7.11
CA LYS A 155 -4.15 -0.06 -7.02
C LYS A 155 -2.76 0.33 -7.57
N GLU A 156 -2.69 1.20 -8.59
CA GLU A 156 -1.41 1.73 -9.08
C GLU A 156 -0.85 2.80 -8.12
N GLU A 157 -1.70 3.67 -7.55
CA GLU A 157 -1.32 4.60 -6.47
C GLU A 157 -0.79 3.85 -5.24
N MET A 158 -1.41 2.72 -4.87
CA MET A 158 -0.92 1.81 -3.83
C MET A 158 0.47 1.26 -4.16
N ARG A 159 0.69 0.79 -5.40
CA ARG A 159 1.98 0.27 -5.84
C ARG A 159 3.08 1.34 -5.74
N GLN A 160 2.80 2.55 -6.20
CA GLN A 160 3.72 3.70 -6.13
C GLN A 160 3.98 4.14 -4.69
N ASN A 161 2.95 4.17 -3.84
CA ASN A 161 3.09 4.49 -2.42
C ASN A 161 4.01 3.49 -1.68
N MET A 162 3.86 2.19 -1.97
CA MET A 162 4.75 1.14 -1.42
C MET A 162 6.18 1.22 -1.95
N GLU A 163 6.37 1.59 -3.22
CA GLU A 163 7.69 1.82 -3.84
C GLU A 163 8.39 3.03 -3.19
N ASN A 164 7.69 4.16 -3.06
CA ASN A 164 8.19 5.35 -2.37
C ASN A 164 8.55 5.07 -0.90
N MET A 165 7.69 4.37 -0.15
CA MET A 165 7.97 4.00 1.25
C MET A 165 9.21 3.10 1.39
N ARG A 166 9.46 2.24 0.41
CA ARG A 166 10.67 1.41 0.36
C ARG A 166 11.91 2.25 0.08
N ASP A 167 11.86 3.12 -0.94
CA ASP A 167 12.98 3.99 -1.30
C ASP A 167 13.31 4.96 -0.15
N GLU A 168 12.30 5.47 0.56
CA GLU A 168 12.48 6.25 1.79
C GLU A 168 13.17 5.41 2.88
N ALA A 169 12.73 4.19 3.15
CA ALA A 169 13.36 3.31 4.15
C ALA A 169 14.81 2.92 3.78
N ASP A 170 15.08 2.59 2.52
CA ASP A 170 16.41 2.30 2.00
C ASP A 170 17.30 3.56 2.07
N SER A 171 16.78 4.75 1.77
CA SER A 171 17.50 6.02 1.91
C SER A 171 17.84 6.36 3.37
N ILE A 172 16.92 6.11 4.31
CA ILE A 172 17.14 6.28 5.75
C ILE A 172 18.22 5.32 6.22
N SER A 173 18.15 4.05 5.84
CA SER A 173 19.16 3.04 6.15
C SER A 173 20.54 3.43 5.62
N GLN A 174 20.64 3.87 4.36
CA GLN A 174 21.88 4.39 3.78
C GLN A 174 22.37 5.65 4.51
N SER A 175 21.48 6.56 4.92
CA SER A 175 21.86 7.76 5.67
C SER A 175 22.45 7.42 7.06
N GLN A 176 21.91 6.41 7.74
CA GLN A 176 22.39 5.91 9.03
C GLN A 176 23.72 5.14 8.90
N ILE A 177 23.89 4.37 7.82
CA ILE A 177 25.16 3.72 7.47
C ILE A 177 26.23 4.79 7.19
N ASN A 178 25.90 5.78 6.36
CA ASN A 178 26.82 6.87 6.01
C ASN A 178 27.21 7.69 7.25
N SER A 179 26.26 8.08 8.12
CA SER A 179 26.60 8.80 9.35
C SER A 179 27.51 7.99 10.27
N TYR A 180 27.28 6.68 10.40
CA TYR A 180 28.16 5.79 11.17
C TYR A 180 29.58 5.73 10.57
N PHE A 181 29.70 5.65 9.24
CA PHE A 181 31.01 5.67 8.57
C PHE A 181 31.70 7.03 8.70
N ASP A 182 30.98 8.14 8.52
CA ASP A 182 31.52 9.50 8.64
C ASP A 182 32.04 9.79 10.05
N GLU A 183 31.28 9.48 11.10
CA GLU A 183 31.73 9.60 12.49
C GLU A 183 32.98 8.76 12.76
N ARG A 184 32.99 7.51 12.29
CA ARG A 184 34.11 6.57 12.51
C ARG A 184 35.35 6.97 11.72
N PHE A 185 35.19 7.53 10.52
CA PHE A 185 36.28 8.03 9.68
C PHE A 185 36.84 9.35 10.22
N ALA A 186 35.98 10.25 10.73
CA ALA A 186 36.41 11.46 11.44
C ALA A 186 37.22 11.12 12.70
N TYR A 187 36.76 10.18 13.52
CA TYR A 187 37.48 9.67 14.69
C TYR A 187 38.84 9.04 14.30
N PHE A 188 38.87 8.22 13.24
CA PHE A 188 40.11 7.60 12.76
C PHE A 188 41.13 8.65 12.29
N ASN A 189 40.70 9.64 11.51
CA ASN A 189 41.56 10.75 11.06
C ASN A 189 42.04 11.62 12.22
N GLN A 190 41.20 11.90 13.22
CA GLN A 190 41.63 12.60 14.43
C GLN A 190 42.74 11.81 15.16
N LYS A 191 42.60 10.48 15.25
CA LYS A 191 43.57 9.60 15.89
C LYS A 191 44.90 9.54 15.13
N LEU A 192 44.87 9.38 13.80
CA LEU A 192 46.09 9.46 12.96
C LEU A 192 46.82 10.79 13.12
N ASN A 193 46.09 11.91 13.08
CA ASN A 193 46.68 13.24 13.28
C ASN A 193 47.24 13.45 14.70
N SER A 194 46.73 12.74 15.71
CA SER A 194 47.29 12.77 17.07
C SER A 194 48.58 11.95 17.18
N MET A 195 48.67 10.80 16.49
CA MET A 195 49.86 9.95 16.46
C MET A 195 51.00 10.60 15.68
N SER A 196 50.71 11.19 14.52
CA SER A 196 51.68 11.96 13.72
C SER A 196 52.35 13.10 14.51
N LYS A 197 51.63 13.74 15.43
CA LYS A 197 52.19 14.81 16.28
C LYS A 197 53.17 14.30 17.34
N GLN A 198 53.03 13.06 17.83
CA GLN A 198 53.96 12.49 18.80
C GLN A 198 55.33 12.17 18.19
N GLU A 199 55.37 11.78 16.91
CA GLU A 199 56.63 11.49 16.21
C GLU A 199 57.44 12.75 15.88
N SER A 200 56.79 13.92 15.68
CA SER A 200 57.50 15.18 15.46
C SER A 200 58.19 15.78 16.70
N SER A 201 57.90 15.26 17.90
CA SER A 201 58.43 15.77 19.18
C SER A 201 59.62 14.97 19.74
N GLY A 202 60.12 13.98 19.03
CA GLY A 202 61.17 13.05 19.49
C GLY A 202 62.45 13.08 18.66
N ASN A 203 63.10 14.24 18.50
CA ASN A 203 64.42 14.29 17.83
C ASN A 203 65.55 14.29 18.88
N ILE A 204 66.20 13.14 19.04
CA ILE A 204 67.30 12.88 19.98
C ILE A 204 68.63 13.30 19.35
N GLU A 205 69.53 13.87 20.15
CA GLU A 205 70.91 14.17 19.70
C GLU A 205 71.66 12.89 19.27
N SER A 206 72.29 12.97 18.10
CA SER A 206 73.08 11.89 17.53
C SER A 206 74.37 11.64 18.31
N GLN A 207 74.64 10.37 18.67
CA GLN A 207 76.00 9.87 18.84
C GLN A 207 76.20 8.52 18.14
N CYS A 208 77.29 8.44 17.38
CA CYS A 208 77.66 7.27 16.58
C CYS A 208 78.23 6.11 17.40
N THR A 209 77.91 4.88 16.98
CA THR A 209 78.73 3.66 16.78
C THR A 209 77.77 2.47 16.84
N GLY A 210 77.86 1.38 16.07
CA GLY A 210 78.82 0.88 15.08
C GLY A 210 78.68 -0.67 15.03
N ARG A 211 79.04 -1.32 13.91
CA ARG A 211 78.97 -2.79 13.64
C ARG A 211 77.57 -3.37 13.31
N GLU A 212 77.41 -4.02 12.15
CA GLU A 212 77.47 -5.50 11.87
C GLU A 212 76.25 -6.28 12.43
N ALA A 213 75.65 -7.28 11.78
CA ALA A 213 75.70 -7.82 10.41
C ALA A 213 74.51 -8.80 10.21
N SER A 214 74.37 -9.42 9.01
CA SER A 214 73.60 -10.66 8.73
C SER A 214 72.06 -10.58 8.87
N SER A 215 71.28 -10.59 7.77
CA SER A 215 70.87 -11.74 6.96
C SER A 215 69.92 -12.74 7.64
N LEU A 216 68.74 -12.97 7.05
CA LEU A 216 68.19 -14.30 6.73
C LEU A 216 66.90 -14.19 5.89
N GLN A 217 66.73 -15.15 4.96
CA GLN A 217 65.54 -15.34 4.13
C GLN A 217 64.57 -16.35 4.77
N SER A 218 63.54 -16.73 3.98
CA SER A 218 62.62 -17.87 4.10
C SER A 218 61.28 -17.60 4.82
N SER A 219 60.09 -18.09 4.42
CA SER A 219 59.45 -18.56 3.16
C SER A 219 58.47 -19.70 3.50
N GLN A 220 57.24 -19.70 2.95
CA GLN A 220 56.31 -20.87 2.83
C GLN A 220 55.85 -21.49 4.19
N THR A 221 54.65 -22.07 4.42
CA THR A 221 53.42 -22.45 3.66
C THR A 221 52.24 -22.39 4.69
N GLY A 222 50.98 -22.82 4.52
CA GLY A 222 50.21 -23.53 3.47
C GLY A 222 49.17 -24.50 4.09
N PHE A 223 48.11 -24.87 3.35
CA PHE A 223 47.06 -25.88 3.70
C PHE A 223 46.10 -25.53 4.89
N CYS A 224 44.87 -26.07 5.04
CA CYS A 224 43.83 -26.52 4.09
C CYS A 224 42.48 -26.81 4.83
N ASN A 225 41.35 -26.60 4.13
CA ASN A 225 40.00 -27.24 4.14
C ASN A 225 39.31 -27.87 5.39
N GLY A 226 37.98 -27.67 5.42
CA GLY A 226 36.91 -28.43 6.11
C GLY A 226 35.63 -27.56 6.18
N GLU A 227 34.47 -27.80 5.54
CA GLU A 227 33.54 -28.97 5.56
C GLU A 227 33.13 -29.37 6.99
N ASN A 228 31.85 -29.61 7.37
CA ASN A 228 30.53 -29.66 6.71
C ASN A 228 29.42 -29.32 7.75
N ALA A 229 28.19 -28.99 7.33
CA ALA A 229 26.93 -29.39 7.99
C ALA A 229 25.67 -28.83 7.28
N ALA A 230 24.85 -29.72 6.70
CA ALA A 230 23.42 -29.51 6.46
C ALA A 230 22.76 -30.89 6.31
N GLU A 231 22.05 -31.31 7.35
CA GLU A 231 21.26 -32.56 7.41
C GLU A 231 19.77 -32.25 7.21
N GLU A 232 19.07 -33.21 6.60
CA GLU A 232 17.67 -33.61 6.89
C GLU A 232 16.51 -32.61 6.65
N ASP A 233 15.27 -33.04 6.32
CA ASP A 233 14.74 -34.29 5.72
C ASP A 233 13.25 -34.08 5.35
N GLN A 234 12.66 -35.02 4.58
CA GLN A 234 11.23 -35.36 4.52
C GLN A 234 10.20 -34.32 3.98
N SER A 235 9.05 -34.71 3.41
CA SER A 235 8.66 -35.92 2.64
C SER A 235 7.25 -35.75 2.04
N GLN A 236 6.82 -36.74 1.24
CA GLN A 236 5.44 -37.01 0.77
C GLN A 236 4.89 -36.06 -0.33
N GLY A 237 4.11 -36.52 -1.31
CA GLY A 237 3.65 -37.88 -1.57
C GLY A 237 2.17 -37.89 -1.99
N ILE A 238 1.89 -37.97 -3.29
CA ILE A 238 0.51 -38.07 -3.82
C ILE A 238 0.37 -39.38 -4.59
N GLY A 239 -0.37 -40.32 -3.98
CA GLY A 239 -0.89 -41.52 -4.61
C GLY A 239 -2.27 -41.28 -5.22
N ARG A 240 -2.67 -42.18 -6.14
CA ARG A 240 -3.98 -42.21 -6.80
C ARG A 240 -5.06 -42.86 -5.93
#